data_AF-A0A441TP72-F1
#
_entry.id   AF-A0A441TP72-F1
#
_cell.length_a   1.000
_cell.length_b   1.000
_cell.length_c   1.000
_cell.angle_alpha   90.00
_cell.angle_beta   90.00
_cell.angle_gamma   90.00
#
_symmetry.space_group_name_H-M   'P 1'
#
loop_
_entity.id
_entity.type
_entity.pdbx_description
1 polymer ?
#
loop_
_entity_poly.entity_id
_entity_poly.type
_entity_poly.pdbx_seq_one_letter_code
_entity_poly.pdbx_strand_id
1 'polypeptide(L)'
;MSNPVLVNLTIPDSDVVPLTSRVGAEIRGVRLGGDLSDAAIAAINQLLLKHKVIFFRGQEHLDDAEQELFARRLGDLVPHPTQGPAAGTASILNLDSGRGGGRADQWHTDVTFVDAYPKFSVLRGVVI
;
A
#
# COMPACT_ATOMS: atom_id res chain seq x y z
N MET A 1 -20.79 -9.35 -0.15
CA MET A 1 -21.15 -8.32 -1.15
C MET A 1 -21.00 -6.97 -0.45
N SER A 2 -20.09 -6.11 -0.89
CA SER A 2 -19.82 -4.81 -0.24
C SER A 2 -20.90 -3.79 -0.60
N ASN A 3 -21.21 -2.89 0.35
CA ASN A 3 -22.19 -1.83 0.17
C ASN A 3 -21.49 -0.59 -0.44
N PRO A 4 -21.67 -0.27 -1.74
CA PRO A 4 -21.00 0.85 -2.40
C PRO A 4 -21.34 2.22 -1.78
N VAL A 5 -22.46 2.31 -1.05
CA VAL A 5 -22.87 3.54 -0.35
C VAL A 5 -21.90 3.91 0.78
N LEU A 6 -21.30 2.92 1.46
CA LEU A 6 -20.40 3.19 2.59
C LEU A 6 -19.02 3.72 2.15
N VAL A 7 -18.55 3.33 0.97
CA VAL A 7 -17.27 3.83 0.41
C VAL A 7 -17.39 5.30 0.08
N ASN A 8 -18.45 5.68 -0.64
CA ASN A 8 -18.67 7.05 -1.12
C ASN A 8 -18.82 8.08 0.02
N LEU A 9 -19.31 7.64 1.20
CA LEU A 9 -19.41 8.51 2.38
C LEU A 9 -18.05 8.85 3.01
N THR A 10 -17.00 8.07 2.71
CA THR A 10 -15.67 8.28 3.29
C THR A 10 -14.64 8.77 2.27
N ILE A 11 -14.71 8.24 1.04
CA ILE A 11 -13.88 8.67 -0.09
C ILE A 11 -14.86 8.95 -1.24
N PRO A 12 -15.13 10.21 -1.58
CA PRO A 12 -16.03 10.57 -2.66
C PRO A 12 -15.60 9.93 -3.99
N ASP A 13 -16.57 9.51 -4.81
CA ASP A 13 -16.26 8.96 -6.15
C ASP A 13 -15.46 9.95 -7.02
N SER A 14 -15.63 11.26 -6.83
CA SER A 14 -14.86 12.31 -7.51
C SER A 14 -13.36 12.30 -7.16
N ASP A 15 -13.00 11.73 -6.01
CA ASP A 15 -11.62 11.63 -5.53
C ASP A 15 -10.96 10.30 -5.93
N VAL A 16 -11.71 9.40 -6.57
CA VAL A 16 -11.20 8.15 -7.14
C VAL A 16 -11.01 8.36 -8.64
N VAL A 17 -9.76 8.52 -9.08
CA VAL A 17 -9.43 8.80 -10.48
C VAL A 17 -8.79 7.57 -11.12
N PRO A 18 -9.53 6.79 -11.95
CA PRO A 18 -8.96 5.64 -12.64
C PRO A 18 -7.82 6.06 -13.57
N LEU A 19 -6.71 5.32 -13.54
CA LEU A 19 -5.55 5.59 -14.39
C LEU A 19 -5.62 4.86 -15.74
N THR A 20 -6.24 3.69 -15.76
CA THR A 20 -6.47 2.91 -16.97
C THR A 20 -7.84 2.25 -16.94
N SER A 21 -8.23 1.62 -18.05
CA SER A 21 -9.50 0.87 -18.14
C SER A 21 -9.52 -0.44 -17.35
N ARG A 22 -8.37 -0.98 -16.92
CA ARG A 22 -8.27 -2.32 -16.30
C ARG A 22 -7.69 -2.33 -14.90
N VAL A 23 -6.77 -1.41 -14.59
CA VAL A 23 -5.98 -1.43 -13.34
C VAL A 23 -5.52 -0.03 -12.97
N GLY A 24 -5.46 0.26 -11.68
CA GLY A 24 -4.93 1.51 -11.16
C GLY A 24 -5.97 2.60 -10.95
N ALA A 25 -5.92 3.23 -9.78
CA ALA A 25 -6.60 4.49 -9.50
C ALA A 25 -5.73 5.38 -8.59
N GLU A 26 -5.75 6.68 -8.82
CA GLU A 26 -5.28 7.67 -7.85
C GLU A 26 -6.41 8.00 -6.88
N ILE A 27 -6.12 7.98 -5.57
CA ILE A 27 -7.04 8.36 -4.52
C ILE A 27 -6.61 9.72 -3.96
N ARG A 28 -7.48 10.71 -4.07
CA ARG A 28 -7.24 12.10 -3.66
C ARG A 28 -7.88 12.40 -2.31
N GLY A 29 -7.47 13.51 -1.69
CA GLY A 29 -8.07 14.00 -0.44
C GLY A 29 -7.80 13.16 0.81
N VAL A 30 -6.99 12.09 0.70
CA VAL A 30 -6.66 11.21 1.81
C VAL A 30 -5.20 11.41 2.23
N ARG A 31 -5.02 11.75 3.51
CA ARG A 31 -3.72 11.73 4.20
C ARG A 31 -3.58 10.39 4.91
N LEU A 32 -2.60 9.57 4.53
CA LEU A 32 -2.39 8.25 5.12
C LEU A 32 -1.81 8.36 6.53
N GLY A 33 -2.22 7.45 7.41
CA GLY A 33 -1.76 7.39 8.79
C GLY A 33 -2.38 6.21 9.54
N GLY A 34 -1.81 5.91 10.71
CA GLY A 34 -2.34 4.88 11.61
C GLY A 34 -3.66 5.25 12.27
N ASP A 35 -4.04 6.52 12.24
CA ASP A 35 -5.19 7.13 12.90
C ASP A 35 -6.43 7.26 12.01
N LEU A 36 -6.37 6.80 10.74
CA LEU A 36 -7.53 6.76 9.85
C LEU A 36 -8.71 6.03 10.49
N SER A 37 -9.94 6.47 10.23
CA SER A 37 -11.12 5.76 10.72
C SER A 37 -11.24 4.36 10.11
N ASP A 38 -11.89 3.43 10.81
CA ASP A 38 -12.13 2.08 10.27
C ASP A 38 -12.96 2.12 8.97
N ALA A 39 -13.86 3.10 8.84
CA ALA A 39 -14.60 3.33 7.60
C ALA A 39 -13.67 3.71 6.44
N ALA A 40 -12.67 4.57 6.69
CA ALA A 40 -11.69 4.95 5.67
C ALA A 40 -10.83 3.77 5.25
N ILE A 41 -10.35 2.98 6.22
CA ILE A 41 -9.57 1.76 5.93
C ILE A 41 -10.40 0.75 5.13
N ALA A 42 -11.67 0.55 5.49
CA ALA A 42 -12.57 -0.32 4.74
C ALA A 42 -12.79 0.18 3.31
N ALA A 43 -12.96 1.49 3.12
CA ALA A 43 -13.07 2.11 1.80
C ALA A 43 -11.78 1.92 0.96
N ILE A 44 -10.61 2.19 1.54
CA ILE A 44 -9.31 1.98 0.90
C ILE A 44 -9.14 0.52 0.49
N ASN A 45 -9.44 -0.44 1.36
CA ASN A 45 -9.35 -1.86 1.05
C ASN A 45 -10.29 -2.26 -0.10
N GLN A 46 -11.52 -1.74 -0.13
CA GLN A 46 -12.46 -2.00 -1.24
C GLN A 46 -11.97 -1.41 -2.56
N LEU A 47 -11.45 -0.18 -2.53
CA LEU A 47 -10.86 0.47 -3.71
C LEU A 47 -9.63 -0.30 -4.21
N LEU A 48 -8.77 -0.79 -3.31
CA LEU A 48 -7.64 -1.64 -3.65
C LEU A 48 -8.11 -2.95 -4.30
N LEU A 49 -9.12 -3.62 -3.76
CA LEU A 49 -9.67 -4.85 -4.35
C LEU A 49 -10.30 -4.61 -5.74
N LYS A 50 -10.94 -3.45 -5.93
CA LYS A 50 -11.55 -3.05 -7.22
C LYS A 50 -10.50 -2.72 -8.26
N HIS A 51 -9.52 -1.88 -7.91
CA HIS A 51 -8.56 -1.29 -8.84
C HIS A 51 -7.21 -2.03 -8.92
N LYS A 52 -7.00 -3.04 -8.07
CA LYS A 52 -5.80 -3.91 -7.92
C LYS A 52 -4.55 -3.20 -7.43
N VAL A 53 -4.35 -1.95 -7.82
CA VAL A 53 -3.33 -1.03 -7.32
C VAL A 53 -3.96 0.35 -7.17
N ILE A 54 -3.62 1.04 -6.08
CA ILE A 54 -4.07 2.41 -5.82
C ILE A 54 -2.89 3.28 -5.39
N PHE A 55 -2.97 4.56 -5.72
CA PHE A 55 -1.89 5.53 -5.49
C PHE A 55 -2.40 6.68 -4.63
N PHE A 56 -1.57 7.10 -3.66
CA PHE A 56 -1.79 8.30 -2.86
C PHE A 56 -0.64 9.27 -3.13
N ARG A 57 -0.96 10.48 -3.56
CA ARG A 57 0.01 11.57 -3.79
C ARG A 57 0.09 12.46 -2.55
N GLY A 58 1.15 13.26 -2.42
CA GLY A 58 1.28 14.25 -1.34
C GLY A 58 1.42 13.62 0.05
N GLN A 59 2.20 12.54 0.16
CA GLN A 59 2.41 11.80 1.41
C GLN A 59 3.82 12.04 1.96
N GLU A 60 4.36 13.25 1.81
CA GLU A 60 5.72 13.62 2.23
C GLU A 60 5.92 13.56 3.75
N HIS A 61 4.84 13.49 4.52
CA HIS A 61 4.90 13.32 5.96
C HIS A 61 5.27 11.90 6.40
N LEU A 62 4.95 10.89 5.58
CA LEU A 62 5.12 9.50 5.97
C LEU A 62 6.60 9.19 6.19
N ASP A 63 6.95 8.82 7.42
CA ASP A 63 8.19 8.12 7.75
C ASP A 63 7.96 6.58 7.82
N ASP A 64 9.02 5.82 8.13
CA ASP A 64 8.93 4.35 8.20
C ASP A 64 7.93 3.89 9.26
N ALA A 65 7.84 4.59 10.39
CA ALA A 65 6.93 4.25 11.47
C ALA A 65 5.47 4.52 11.06
N GLU A 66 5.19 5.67 10.44
CA GLU A 66 3.86 6.00 9.93
C GLU A 66 3.42 5.07 8.79
N GLN A 67 4.35 4.66 7.91
CA GLN A 67 4.08 3.66 6.88
C GLN A 67 3.69 2.31 7.49
N GLU A 68 4.40 1.83 8.53
CA GLU A 68 4.03 0.59 9.22
C GLU A 68 2.70 0.72 9.96
N LEU A 69 2.44 1.85 10.63
CA LEU A 69 1.18 2.10 11.32
C LEU A 69 0.00 2.05 10.35
N PHE A 70 0.12 2.66 9.18
CA PHE A 70 -0.89 2.56 8.12
C PHE A 70 -1.02 1.13 7.60
N ALA A 71 0.09 0.46 7.26
CA ALA A 71 0.06 -0.89 6.69
C ALA A 71 -0.58 -1.91 7.64
N ARG A 72 -0.38 -1.77 8.97
CA ARG A 72 -1.04 -2.60 10.00
C ARG A 72 -2.57 -2.51 9.96
N ARG A 73 -3.14 -1.40 9.47
CA ARG A 73 -4.60 -1.25 9.32
C ARG A 73 -5.16 -2.11 8.19
N LEU A 74 -4.32 -2.55 7.25
CA LEU A 74 -4.70 -3.43 6.14
C LEU A 74 -4.46 -4.92 6.45
N GLY A 75 -3.72 -5.25 7.52
CA GLY A 75 -3.46 -6.61 7.98
C GLY A 75 -2.16 -6.73 8.77
N ASP A 76 -1.79 -7.96 9.14
CA ASP A 76 -0.54 -8.21 9.84
C ASP A 76 0.68 -7.95 8.94
N LEU A 77 1.71 -7.31 9.51
CA LEU A 77 2.97 -7.09 8.81
C LEU A 77 3.78 -8.38 8.78
N VAL A 78 4.29 -8.73 7.60
CA VAL A 78 5.10 -9.91 7.38
C VAL A 78 6.46 -9.47 6.82
N PRO A 79 7.58 -9.69 7.53
CA PRO A 79 8.90 -9.38 7.00
C PRO A 79 9.26 -10.30 5.83
N HIS A 80 10.12 -9.83 4.93
CA HIS A 80 10.57 -10.64 3.80
C HIS A 80 11.32 -11.90 4.28
N PRO A 81 11.03 -13.12 3.78
CA PRO A 81 11.58 -14.35 4.36
C PRO A 81 13.11 -14.50 4.30
N THR A 82 13.76 -13.83 3.34
CA THR A 82 15.21 -13.94 3.11
C THR A 82 15.98 -12.65 3.36
N GLN A 83 15.29 -11.54 3.64
CA GLN A 83 15.91 -10.24 3.84
C GLN A 83 15.34 -9.62 5.12
N GLY A 84 16.23 -9.32 6.07
CA GLY A 84 15.83 -8.69 7.32
C GLY A 84 15.22 -7.30 7.09
N PRO A 85 14.33 -6.85 8.00
CA PRO A 85 13.73 -5.52 7.89
C PRO A 85 14.79 -4.43 8.09
N ALA A 86 14.47 -3.22 7.63
CA ALA A 86 15.26 -2.03 7.90
C ALA A 86 15.41 -1.82 9.42
N ALA A 87 16.56 -1.29 9.84
CA ALA A 87 16.88 -1.13 11.25
C ALA A 87 15.80 -0.29 11.97
N GLY A 88 15.26 -0.83 13.07
CA GLY A 88 14.21 -0.17 13.85
C GLY A 88 12.79 -0.35 13.31
N THR A 89 12.60 -1.13 12.25
CA THR A 89 11.28 -1.43 11.67
C THR A 89 10.93 -2.91 11.86
N ALA A 90 9.63 -3.25 11.82
CA ALA A 90 9.17 -4.62 11.92
C ALA A 90 9.23 -5.38 10.58
N SER A 91 9.04 -4.69 9.44
CA SER A 91 8.85 -5.34 8.15
C SER A 91 9.29 -4.54 6.91
N ILE A 92 9.79 -3.31 7.08
CA ILE A 92 10.20 -2.48 5.92
C ILE A 92 11.38 -3.15 5.19
N LEU A 93 11.22 -3.38 3.89
CA LEU A 93 12.28 -3.83 3.00
C LEU A 93 12.75 -2.66 2.14
N ASN A 94 14.03 -2.28 2.26
CA ASN A 94 14.60 -1.21 1.45
C ASN A 94 14.93 -1.70 0.03
N LEU A 95 14.38 -1.04 -0.98
CA LEU A 95 14.69 -1.25 -2.40
C LEU A 95 15.49 -0.06 -2.91
N ASP A 96 16.82 -0.19 -2.97
CA ASP A 96 17.74 0.87 -3.39
C ASP A 96 18.62 0.42 -4.56
N SER A 97 18.27 0.86 -5.77
CA SER A 97 19.01 0.51 -6.98
C SER A 97 20.35 1.26 -7.17
N GLY A 98 20.63 2.28 -6.35
CA GLY A 98 21.85 3.08 -6.41
C GLY A 98 22.95 2.57 -5.48
N ARG A 99 22.61 1.82 -4.43
CA ARG A 99 23.57 1.26 -3.46
C ARG A 99 23.82 -0.24 -3.65
N GLY A 100 23.62 -0.75 -4.86
CA GLY A 100 23.80 -2.17 -5.17
C GLY A 100 22.68 -3.08 -4.66
N GLY A 101 21.59 -2.51 -4.12
CA GLY A 101 20.34 -3.24 -3.97
C GLY A 101 19.80 -3.57 -5.37
N GLY A 102 19.37 -4.82 -5.56
CA GLY A 102 18.87 -5.26 -6.86
C GLY A 102 17.69 -4.42 -7.36
N ARG A 103 17.44 -4.47 -8.67
CA ARG A 103 16.21 -3.96 -9.26
C ARG A 103 15.18 -5.08 -9.35
N ALA A 104 13.93 -4.77 -9.06
CA ALA A 104 12.80 -5.66 -9.33
C ALA A 104 12.38 -5.53 -10.80
N ASP A 105 13.27 -5.90 -11.74
CA ASP A 105 13.13 -5.66 -13.18
C ASP A 105 12.51 -6.83 -13.97
N GLN A 106 12.03 -7.85 -13.26
CA GLN A 106 11.30 -8.98 -13.84
C GLN A 106 9.85 -8.99 -13.36
N TRP A 107 8.93 -9.36 -14.26
CA TRP A 107 7.53 -9.53 -13.91
C TRP A 107 7.35 -10.66 -12.90
N HIS A 108 6.78 -10.34 -11.74
CA HIS A 108 6.54 -11.33 -10.69
C HIS A 108 5.37 -10.92 -9.77
N THR A 109 5.02 -11.83 -8.88
CA THR A 109 4.24 -11.56 -7.67
C THR A 109 5.12 -11.93 -6.47
N ASP A 110 5.10 -11.08 -5.45
CA ASP A 110 5.98 -11.16 -4.28
C ASP A 110 5.88 -12.53 -3.58
N VAL A 111 7.04 -13.13 -3.31
CA VAL A 111 7.20 -14.25 -2.36
C VAL A 111 6.33 -15.48 -2.66
N THR A 112 6.02 -15.76 -3.93
CA THR A 112 5.20 -16.92 -4.35
C THR A 112 5.81 -18.30 -4.06
N PHE A 113 7.01 -18.35 -3.47
CA PHE A 113 7.66 -19.58 -3.02
C PHE A 113 7.24 -20.03 -1.61
N VAL A 114 6.43 -19.23 -0.88
CA VAL A 114 5.83 -19.62 0.41
C VAL A 114 4.32 -19.85 0.25
N ASP A 115 3.74 -20.64 1.15
CA ASP A 115 2.32 -21.04 1.11
C ASP A 115 1.38 -19.84 1.25
N ALA A 116 1.54 -19.06 2.34
CA ALA A 116 0.77 -17.85 2.60
C ALA A 116 1.54 -16.59 2.16
N TYR A 117 1.73 -16.42 0.85
CA TYR A 117 2.39 -15.23 0.29
C TYR A 117 1.61 -13.93 0.58
N PRO A 118 2.27 -12.76 0.56
CA PRO A 118 1.64 -11.49 0.92
C PRO A 118 0.41 -11.18 0.07
N LYS A 119 -0.70 -10.79 0.72
CA LYS A 119 -1.92 -10.37 0.03
C LYS A 119 -1.79 -8.99 -0.63
N PHE A 120 -1.01 -8.09 -0.03
CA PHE A 120 -0.78 -6.71 -0.46
C PHE A 120 0.61 -6.26 -0.02
N SER A 121 1.17 -5.30 -0.75
CA SER A 121 2.41 -4.59 -0.40
C SER A 121 2.11 -3.09 -0.35
N VAL A 122 2.68 -2.38 0.62
CA VAL A 122 2.63 -0.91 0.70
C VAL A 122 4.01 -0.37 0.34
N LEU A 123 4.12 0.31 -0.80
CA LEU A 123 5.37 0.87 -1.31
C LEU A 123 5.34 2.39 -1.26
N ARG A 124 6.38 3.00 -0.70
CA ARG A 124 6.59 4.45 -0.63
C ARG A 124 7.87 4.84 -1.38
N GLY A 125 7.77 5.80 -2.29
CA GLY A 125 8.95 6.40 -2.91
C GLY A 125 9.64 7.36 -1.94
N VAL A 126 10.87 7.04 -1.55
CA VAL A 126 11.70 7.89 -0.67
C VAL A 126 12.61 8.80 -1.50
N VAL A 127 13.29 8.21 -2.49
CA VAL A 127 14.03 8.88 -3.56
C VAL A 127 13.61 8.21 -4.86
N ILE A 128 13.22 8.98 -5.87
CA ILE A 128 12.67 8.51 -7.15
C ILE A 128 13.55 9.00 -8.29
#